data_AF-S3LBE2-F1
#
_entry.id   AF-S3LBE2-F1
#
_cell.length_a   1.000
_cell.length_b   1.000
_cell.length_c   1.000
_cell.angle_alpha   90.00
_cell.angle_beta   90.00
_cell.angle_gamma   90.00
#
_symmetry.space_group_name_H-M   'P 1'
#
loop_
_entity.id
_entity.type
_entity.pdbx_description
1 polymer ?
#
loop_
_entity_poly.entity_id
_entity_poly.type
_entity_poly.pdbx_seq_one_letter_code
_entity_poly.pdbx_strand_id
1 'polypeptide(L)'
;MPGKLLYFIIVMLMIALFMGFNLPNRCDISVIFYVFKDVPIFLSMLFAFLLGNIAVLPFLISSRHKMKKAEKQAALYHDVEKVELKPEKRRWFGKKKNSEESGAAKQDV
;
A
#
# COMPACT_ATOMS: atom_id res chain seq x y z
N MET A 1 30.06 -13.98 1.73
CA MET A 1 29.69 -13.95 0.30
C MET A 1 28.94 -15.20 -0.19
N PRO A 2 29.27 -16.45 0.18
CA PRO A 2 28.54 -17.63 -0.32
C PRO A 2 27.11 -17.77 0.23
N GLY A 3 26.82 -17.26 1.43
CA GLY A 3 25.48 -17.34 2.02
C GLY A 3 24.37 -16.61 1.23
N LYS A 4 24.71 -15.52 0.50
CA LYS A 4 23.74 -14.82 -0.37
C LYS A 4 23.36 -15.68 -1.58
N LEU A 5 24.33 -16.40 -2.15
CA LEU A 5 24.10 -17.32 -3.25
C LEU A 5 23.26 -18.51 -2.79
N LEU A 6 23.59 -19.10 -1.63
CA LEU A 6 22.82 -20.20 -1.06
C LEU A 6 21.37 -19.77 -0.76
N TYR A 7 21.17 -18.60 -0.16
CA TYR A 7 19.83 -18.03 0.06
C TYR A 7 19.06 -17.87 -1.24
N PHE A 8 19.68 -17.29 -2.28
CA PHE A 8 19.05 -17.14 -3.59
C PHE A 8 18.63 -18.49 -4.19
N ILE A 9 19.51 -19.50 -4.13
CA ILE A 9 19.21 -20.86 -4.61
C ILE A 9 18.04 -21.46 -3.84
N ILE A 10 18.03 -21.36 -2.50
CA ILE A 10 16.94 -21.89 -1.66
C ILE A 10 15.62 -21.21 -2.03
N VAL A 11 15.60 -19.88 -2.18
CA VAL A 11 14.40 -19.15 -2.58
C VAL A 11 13.92 -19.58 -3.96
N MET A 12 14.82 -19.70 -4.94
CA MET A 12 14.47 -20.17 -6.29
C MET A 12 13.92 -21.60 -6.27
N LEU A 13 14.52 -22.49 -5.48
CA LEU A 13 14.04 -23.86 -5.30
C LEU A 13 12.62 -23.88 -4.71
N MET A 14 12.36 -23.07 -3.68
CA MET A 14 11.03 -22.97 -3.08
C MET A 14 9.98 -22.46 -4.08
N ILE A 15 10.33 -21.47 -4.91
CA ILE A 15 9.46 -20.97 -5.98
C ILE A 15 9.19 -22.06 -7.02
N ALA A 16 10.23 -22.77 -7.46
CA ALA A 16 10.10 -23.83 -8.46
C ALA A 16 9.24 -25.00 -7.93
N LEU A 17 9.44 -25.41 -6.67
CA LEU A 17 8.60 -26.43 -6.02
C LEU A 17 7.16 -25.95 -5.87
N PHE A 18 6.95 -24.71 -5.47
CA PHE A 18 5.61 -24.13 -5.36
C PHE A 18 4.88 -24.15 -6.71
N MET A 19 5.55 -23.71 -7.78
CA MET A 19 5.01 -23.78 -9.14
C MET A 19 4.75 -25.24 -9.54
N GLY A 20 5.75 -26.11 -9.34
CA GLY A 20 5.70 -27.56 -9.59
C GLY A 20 4.48 -28.23 -8.98
N PHE A 21 4.27 -28.06 -7.67
CA PHE A 21 3.14 -28.65 -6.95
C PHE A 21 1.80 -28.00 -7.29
N ASN A 22 1.80 -26.77 -7.81
CA ASN A 22 0.60 -26.10 -8.29
C ASN A 22 0.34 -26.29 -9.80
N LEU A 23 1.13 -27.11 -10.51
CA LEU A 23 0.82 -27.43 -11.90
C LEU A 23 -0.54 -28.13 -12.06
N PRO A 24 -0.96 -29.09 -11.24
CA PRO A 24 -2.28 -29.70 -11.43
C PRO A 24 -3.44 -28.71 -11.22
N ASN A 25 -3.20 -27.63 -10.49
CA ASN A 25 -4.20 -26.60 -10.20
C ASN A 25 -4.37 -25.68 -11.41
N ARG A 26 -5.46 -25.91 -12.15
CA ARG A 26 -5.85 -25.14 -13.34
C ARG A 26 -7.18 -24.41 -13.13
N CYS A 27 -7.35 -23.28 -13.81
CA CYS A 27 -8.60 -22.54 -13.84
C CYS A 27 -8.88 -21.95 -15.23
N ASP A 28 -10.15 -21.68 -15.49
CA ASP A 28 -10.59 -20.98 -16.69
C ASP A 28 -10.70 -19.48 -16.40
N ILE A 29 -10.14 -18.65 -17.28
CA ILE A 29 -10.12 -17.20 -17.12
C ILE A 29 -10.83 -16.57 -18.32
N SER A 30 -11.93 -15.87 -18.04
CA SER A 30 -12.66 -15.13 -19.06
C SER A 30 -12.15 -13.69 -19.11
N VAL A 31 -11.63 -13.27 -20.26
CA VAL A 31 -11.20 -11.91 -20.54
C VAL A 31 -12.13 -11.32 -21.58
N ILE A 32 -13.10 -10.52 -21.11
CA ILE A 32 -14.11 -9.80 -21.89
C ILE A 32 -14.94 -10.71 -22.82
N PHE A 33 -14.37 -11.17 -23.92
CA PHE A 33 -15.01 -12.03 -24.93
C PHE A 33 -14.27 -13.34 -25.21
N TYR A 34 -13.11 -13.59 -24.60
CA TYR A 34 -12.33 -14.82 -24.79
C TYR A 34 -12.11 -15.57 -23.48
N VAL A 35 -12.24 -16.90 -23.50
CA VAL A 35 -12.01 -17.76 -22.32
C VAL A 35 -10.71 -18.53 -22.51
N PHE A 36 -9.72 -18.24 -21.68
CA PHE A 36 -8.51 -19.04 -21.54
C PHE A 36 -8.81 -20.26 -20.69
N LYS A 37 -8.76 -21.44 -21.29
CA LYS A 37 -8.99 -22.71 -20.61
C LYS A 37 -7.71 -23.27 -20.00
N ASP A 38 -7.85 -24.00 -18.89
CA ASP A 38 -6.78 -24.78 -18.27
C ASP A 38 -5.52 -23.98 -17.90
N VAL A 39 -5.70 -22.73 -17.45
CA VAL A 39 -4.58 -21.86 -17.08
C VAL A 39 -4.05 -22.24 -15.69
N PRO A 40 -2.72 -22.42 -15.50
CA PRO A 40 -2.14 -22.61 -14.18
C PRO A 40 -2.54 -21.49 -13.19
N ILE A 41 -3.06 -21.84 -12.01
CA ILE A 41 -3.49 -20.84 -11.01
C ILE A 41 -2.32 -19.94 -10.57
N PHE A 42 -1.13 -20.50 -10.37
CA PHE A 42 0.03 -19.69 -9.97
C PHE A 42 0.37 -18.63 -11.04
N LEU A 43 0.15 -18.95 -12.32
CA LEU A 43 0.47 -18.05 -13.43
C LEU A 43 -0.53 -16.90 -13.49
N SER A 44 -1.82 -17.18 -13.29
CA SER A 44 -2.87 -16.15 -13.26
C SER A 44 -2.68 -15.19 -12.09
N MET A 45 -2.34 -15.71 -10.90
CA MET A 45 -2.01 -14.91 -9.73
C MET A 45 -0.77 -14.06 -9.93
N LEU A 46 0.27 -14.60 -10.60
CA LEU A 46 1.47 -13.83 -10.93
C LEU A 46 1.15 -12.64 -11.86
N PHE A 47 0.38 -12.86 -12.91
CA PHE A 47 -0.05 -11.78 -13.81
C PHE A 47 -0.94 -10.76 -13.10
N ALA A 48 -1.89 -11.20 -12.28
CA ALA A 48 -2.73 -10.30 -11.49
C ALA A 48 -1.90 -9.43 -10.55
N PHE A 49 -0.89 -10.01 -9.89
CA PHE A 49 0.03 -9.26 -9.04
C PHE A 49 0.85 -8.25 -9.83
N LEU A 50 1.43 -8.63 -10.98
CA LEU A 50 2.22 -7.73 -11.82
C LEU A 50 1.37 -6.57 -12.35
N LEU A 51 0.16 -6.84 -12.85
CA LEU A 51 -0.77 -5.81 -13.30
C LEU A 51 -1.18 -4.88 -12.15
N GLY A 52 -1.42 -5.44 -10.96
CA GLY A 52 -1.68 -4.65 -9.75
C GLY A 52 -0.52 -3.71 -9.40
N ASN A 53 0.73 -4.19 -9.48
CA ASN A 53 1.91 -3.33 -9.27
C ASN A 53 1.95 -2.19 -10.29
N ILE A 54 1.76 -2.49 -11.58
CA ILE A 54 1.74 -1.49 -12.65
C ILE A 54 0.62 -0.47 -12.42
N ALA A 55 -0.57 -0.90 -12.02
CA ALA A 55 -1.70 -0.02 -11.73
C ALA A 55 -1.42 0.95 -10.58
N VAL A 56 -0.60 0.56 -9.61
CA VAL A 56 -0.25 1.39 -8.44
C VAL A 56 0.93 2.34 -8.72
N LEU A 57 1.81 2.02 -9.68
CA LEU A 57 2.96 2.87 -10.05
C LEU A 57 2.63 4.37 -10.28
N PRO A 58 1.59 4.77 -11.06
CA PRO A 58 1.31 6.19 -11.27
C PRO A 58 0.96 6.93 -9.98
N PHE A 59 0.28 6.27 -9.04
CA PHE A 59 -0.08 6.85 -7.74
C PHE A 59 1.16 7.03 -6.85
N LEU A 60 2.07 6.06 -6.84
CA LEU A 60 3.33 6.13 -6.08
C LEU A 60 4.26 7.22 -6.62
N ILE A 61 4.40 7.34 -7.94
CA ILE A 61 5.23 8.36 -8.59
C ILE A 61 4.67 9.75 -8.30
N SER A 62 3.35 9.95 -8.46
CA SER A 62 2.68 11.24 -8.16
C SER A 62 2.91 11.69 -6.70
N SER A 63 2.81 10.77 -5.75
CA SER A 63 3.06 11.05 -4.32
C SER A 63 4.49 11.55 -4.06
N ARG A 64 5.50 10.89 -4.66
CA ARG A 64 6.90 11.31 -4.54
C ARG A 64 7.17 12.68 -5.16
N HIS A 65 6.54 13.01 -6.30
CA HIS A 65 6.70 14.33 -6.92
C HIS A 65 6.12 15.45 -6.05
N LYS A 66 4.97 15.21 -5.40
CA LYS A 66 4.37 16.17 -4.46
C LYS A 66 5.26 16.40 -3.23
N MET A 67 5.81 15.34 -2.66
CA MET A 67 6.76 15.42 -1.53
C MET A 67 8.01 16.21 -1.89
N LYS A 68 8.64 15.93 -3.04
CA LYS A 68 9.81 16.69 -3.51
C LYS A 68 9.52 18.15 -3.79
N LYS A 69 8.29 18.48 -4.25
CA LYS A 69 7.87 19.87 -4.47
C LYS A 69 7.67 20.60 -3.13
N ALA A 70 7.06 19.95 -2.15
CA ALA A 70 6.90 20.48 -0.80
C ALA A 70 8.25 20.69 -0.09
N GLU A 71 9.18 19.77 -0.24
CA GLU A 71 10.54 19.87 0.29
C GLU A 71 11.31 21.04 -0.33
N LYS A 72 11.23 21.22 -1.66
CA LYS A 72 11.82 22.37 -2.35
C LYS A 72 11.19 23.70 -1.94
N GLN A 73 9.88 23.73 -1.67
CA GLN A 73 9.20 24.92 -1.17
C GLN A 73 9.62 25.25 0.27
N ALA A 74 9.72 24.23 1.14
CA ALA A 74 10.20 24.41 2.51
C ALA A 74 11.67 24.88 2.57
N ALA A 75 12.50 24.50 1.59
CA ALA A 75 13.87 24.99 1.45
C ALA A 75 14.00 26.38 0.82
N LEU A 76 12.95 26.90 0.15
CA LEU A 76 12.99 28.25 -0.44
C LEU A 76 12.63 29.34 0.59
N TYR A 77 11.75 29.01 1.54
CA TYR A 77 11.30 29.92 2.59
C TYR A 77 11.91 29.51 3.93
N HIS A 78 13.18 29.84 4.14
CA HIS A 78 13.88 29.53 5.39
C HIS A 78 13.56 30.48 6.56
N ASP A 79 12.99 31.66 6.27
CA ASP A 79 12.84 32.78 7.24
C ASP A 79 11.37 33.05 7.66
N VAL A 80 10.46 32.14 7.35
CA VAL A 80 9.07 32.22 7.81
C VAL A 80 8.93 31.54 9.17
N GLU A 81 8.51 32.32 10.17
CA GLU A 81 8.14 31.84 11.50
C GLU A 81 7.20 30.63 11.37
N LYS A 82 7.58 29.49 11.95
CA LYS A 82 6.78 28.26 11.93
C LYS A 82 5.55 28.46 12.80
N VAL A 83 4.51 29.05 12.23
CA VAL A 83 3.19 29.11 12.85
C VAL A 83 2.67 27.66 12.95
N GLU A 84 2.42 27.19 14.17
CA GLU A 84 1.84 25.87 14.39
C GLU A 84 0.49 25.79 13.68
N LEU A 85 0.43 25.01 12.61
CA LEU A 85 -0.81 24.73 11.90
C LEU A 85 -1.72 23.95 12.85
N LYS A 86 -2.84 24.58 13.20
CA LYS A 86 -3.91 24.00 14.02
C LYS A 86 -4.20 22.59 13.53
N PRO A 87 -4.17 21.57 14.40
CA PRO A 87 -4.19 20.17 13.99
C PRO A 87 -5.40 19.90 13.10
N GLU A 88 -5.12 19.38 11.90
CA GLU A 88 -6.13 19.05 10.91
C GLU A 88 -7.08 18.02 11.53
N LYS A 89 -8.30 18.45 11.86
CA LYS A 89 -9.36 17.57 12.35
C LYS A 89 -9.58 16.48 11.32
N ARG A 90 -9.15 15.26 11.65
CA ARG A 90 -9.46 14.03 10.91
C ARG A 90 -10.95 14.01 10.59
N ARG A 91 -11.30 14.37 9.36
CA ARG A 91 -12.67 14.29 8.85
C ARG A 91 -12.72 13.12 7.88
N TRP A 92 -12.72 11.93 8.44
CA TRP A 92 -13.03 10.70 7.71
C TRP A 92 -14.36 10.18 8.28
N PHE A 93 -15.46 10.55 7.63
CA PHE A 93 -16.78 9.93 7.79
C PHE A 93 -17.41 9.91 9.19
N GLY A 94 -18.22 10.95 9.44
CA GLY A 94 -19.55 10.87 10.07
C GLY A 94 -19.75 10.04 11.34
N LYS A 95 -19.64 10.68 12.52
CA LYS A 95 -20.74 10.76 13.49
C LYS A 95 -20.41 11.79 14.58
N LYS A 96 -21.25 12.82 14.68
CA LYS A 96 -21.39 13.63 15.90
C LYS A 96 -22.09 12.77 16.94
N LYS A 97 -21.56 12.73 18.17
CA LYS A 97 -22.41 12.60 19.34
C LYS A 97 -22.00 13.68 20.34
N ASN A 98 -22.77 14.77 20.34
CA ASN A 98 -22.87 15.60 21.52
C ASN A 98 -23.64 14.77 22.56
N SER A 99 -23.09 14.70 23.77
CA SER A 99 -23.88 14.95 24.98
C SER A 99 -22.93 15.63 25.95
N GLU A 100 -23.19 16.91 26.14
CA GLU A 100 -22.80 17.71 27.29
C GLU A 100 -23.34 17.09 28.60
N GLU A 101 -22.68 17.52 29.68
CA GLU A 101 -23.21 17.66 31.04
C GLU A 101 -23.44 16.44 31.93
N SER A 102 -22.46 16.23 32.81
CA SER A 102 -22.64 16.26 34.27
C SER A 102 -21.23 16.52 34.83
N GLY A 103 -20.90 17.60 35.53
CA GLY A 103 -21.64 18.26 36.59
C GLY A 103 -20.68 18.33 37.79
N ALA A 104 -20.12 19.51 38.02
CA ALA A 104 -19.51 20.03 39.24
C ALA A 104 -18.99 19.05 40.33
N ALA A 105 -17.67 19.07 40.56
CA ALA A 105 -17.02 19.08 41.89
C ALA A 105 -15.50 18.96 41.68
N LYS A 106 -14.59 19.72 42.31
CA LYS A 106 -14.61 20.79 43.29
C LYS A 106 -13.22 21.44 43.21
N GLN A 107 -13.17 22.75 43.40
CA GLN A 107 -11.96 23.53 43.65
C GLN A 107 -11.64 23.52 45.17
N ASP A 108 -10.34 23.59 45.47
CA ASP A 108 -9.68 24.11 46.69
C ASP A 108 -9.91 23.42 48.05
N VAL A 109 -8.82 22.93 48.67
CA VAL A 109 -7.95 23.65 49.65
C VAL A 109 -6.56 22.98 49.65
#